data_AF-A0AAU9VKA7-F1
#
_entry.id   AF-A0AAU9VKA7-F1
#
_cell.length_a   1.000
_cell.length_b   1.000
_cell.length_c   1.000
_cell.angle_alpha   90.00
_cell.angle_beta   90.00
_cell.angle_gamma   90.00
#
_symmetry.space_group_name_H-M   'P 1'
#
loop_
_entity.id
_entity.type
_entity.pdbx_description
1 polymer ?
#
loop_
_entity_poly.entity_id
_entity_poly.type
_entity_poly.pdbx_seq_one_letter_code
_entity_poly.pdbx_strand_id
1 'polypeptide(L)'
;MSHKPKFRVMRQGYDRFEVDQMITNLEHDKTILTKQIELYQKQVESLQEQRDIIKKRYQQLVSESGVREKAAEEMSRLALREANSIIDTAYMNADMIVREAMSTSRQVLVEIARISNESNELRDELKEKLLELEIAIDDLTLPDAPNSKLIGEDQDKLGR
;
A
#
# COMPACT_ATOMS: atom_id res chain seq x y z
N MET A 1 72.00 -13.92 28.31
CA MET A 1 73.45 -13.98 28.57
C MET A 1 74.06 -14.99 27.62
N SER A 2 74.91 -14.54 26.69
CA SER A 2 75.53 -15.38 25.66
C SER A 2 76.71 -16.13 26.28
N HIS A 3 76.54 -17.45 26.49
CA HIS A 3 77.62 -18.33 26.95
C HIS A 3 78.47 -18.68 25.73
N LYS A 4 79.67 -18.09 25.62
CA LYS A 4 80.57 -18.38 24.50
C LYS A 4 81.11 -19.81 24.68
N PRO A 5 80.98 -20.70 23.67
CA PRO A 5 81.53 -22.04 23.76
C PRO A 5 83.05 -21.93 23.93
N LYS A 6 83.59 -22.55 24.98
CA LYS A 6 85.02 -22.63 25.22
C LYS A 6 85.51 -23.93 24.62
N PHE A 7 86.16 -23.85 23.46
CA PHE A 7 86.80 -25.00 22.83
C PHE A 7 88.03 -25.46 23.64
N ARG A 8 88.29 -26.76 23.66
CA ARG A 8 89.48 -27.34 24.28
C ARG A 8 90.75 -26.84 23.56
N VAL A 9 91.75 -26.40 24.33
CA VAL A 9 93.04 -25.93 23.80
C VAL A 9 94.06 -27.08 23.80
N MET A 10 94.66 -27.34 22.65
CA MET A 10 95.78 -28.25 22.41
C MET A 10 97.08 -27.48 22.17
N ARG A 11 98.21 -28.20 22.10
CA ARG A 11 99.57 -27.63 21.99
C ARG A 11 99.80 -26.71 20.77
N GLN A 12 98.92 -26.76 19.75
CA GLN A 12 98.98 -25.94 18.54
C GLN A 12 97.66 -25.17 18.23
N GLY A 13 96.75 -24.99 19.20
CA GLY A 13 95.50 -24.25 18.98
C GLY A 13 94.28 -24.94 19.57
N TYR A 14 93.09 -24.70 19.03
CA TYR A 14 91.84 -25.35 19.48
C TYR A 14 91.68 -26.76 18.91
N ASP A 15 90.92 -27.61 19.59
CA ASP A 15 90.53 -28.93 19.09
C ASP A 15 89.73 -28.78 17.80
N ARG A 16 90.33 -29.20 16.69
CA ARG A 16 89.76 -29.07 15.36
C ARG A 16 88.41 -29.79 15.24
N PHE A 17 88.25 -30.96 15.86
CA PHE A 17 87.00 -31.73 15.75
C PHE A 17 85.84 -31.04 16.50
N GLU A 18 86.14 -30.45 17.67
CA GLU A 18 85.14 -29.71 18.45
C GLU A 18 84.70 -28.44 17.73
N VAL A 19 85.64 -27.73 17.12
CA VAL A 19 85.36 -26.53 16.32
C VAL A 19 84.58 -26.88 15.05
N ASP A 20 85.01 -27.88 14.28
CA ASP A 20 84.34 -28.31 13.04
C ASP A 20 82.91 -28.79 13.34
N GLN A 21 82.69 -29.53 14.43
CA GLN A 21 81.35 -29.95 14.86
C GLN A 21 80.46 -28.76 15.24
N MET A 22 81.00 -27.76 15.95
CA MET A 22 80.24 -26.56 16.31
C MET A 22 79.88 -25.72 15.08
N ILE A 23 80.80 -25.57 14.13
CA ILE A 23 80.54 -24.88 12.86
C ILE A 23 79.42 -25.61 12.10
N THR A 24 79.49 -26.94 12.00
CA THR A 24 78.45 -27.76 11.35
C THR A 24 77.08 -27.57 11.99
N ASN A 25 77.02 -27.54 13.33
CA ASN A 25 75.77 -27.31 14.07
C ASN A 25 75.22 -25.90 13.82
N LEU A 26 76.08 -24.86 13.85
CA LEU A 26 75.68 -23.48 13.58
C LEU A 26 75.19 -23.30 12.13
N GLU A 27 75.83 -23.95 11.17
CA GLU A 27 75.38 -23.98 9.78
C GLU A 27 74.02 -24.65 9.66
N HIS A 28 73.81 -25.78 10.35
CA HIS A 28 72.52 -26.45 10.39
C HIS A 28 71.42 -25.55 10.96
N ASP A 29 71.66 -24.94 12.13
CA ASP A 29 70.72 -24.03 12.80
C ASP A 29 70.40 -22.81 11.93
N LYS A 30 71.42 -22.22 11.30
CA LYS A 30 71.25 -21.12 10.34
C LYS A 30 70.37 -21.55 9.18
N THR A 31 70.53 -22.78 8.69
CA THR A 31 69.74 -23.29 7.57
C THR A 31 68.27 -23.48 7.97
N ILE A 32 68.00 -24.00 9.18
CA ILE A 32 66.65 -24.13 9.73
C ILE A 32 66.00 -22.75 9.91
N LEU A 33 66.71 -21.81 10.54
CA LEU A 33 66.22 -20.46 10.77
C LEU A 33 65.91 -19.74 9.46
N THR A 34 66.76 -19.86 8.45
CA THR A 34 66.52 -19.29 7.11
C THR A 34 65.22 -19.83 6.51
N LYS A 35 65.01 -21.16 6.55
CA LYS A 35 63.78 -21.78 6.06
C LYS A 35 62.53 -21.32 6.82
N GLN A 36 62.63 -21.16 8.14
CA GLN A 36 61.52 -20.64 8.95
C GLN A 36 61.18 -19.19 8.58
N ILE A 37 62.19 -18.34 8.37
CA ILE A 37 62.00 -16.96 7.95
C ILE A 37 61.29 -16.90 6.60
N GLU A 38 61.73 -17.70 5.61
CA GLU A 38 61.07 -17.76 4.30
C GLU A 38 59.60 -18.22 4.40
N LEU A 39 59.31 -19.18 5.28
CA LEU A 39 57.95 -19.66 5.54
C LEU A 39 57.08 -18.56 6.16
N TYR A 40 57.59 -17.86 7.16
CA TYR A 40 56.88 -16.75 7.80
C TYR A 40 56.67 -15.58 6.85
N GLN A 41 57.65 -15.25 5.99
CA GLN A 41 57.50 -14.23 4.97
C GLN A 41 56.34 -14.55 4.02
N LYS A 42 56.28 -15.80 3.52
CA LYS A 42 55.15 -16.24 2.67
C LYS A 42 53.80 -16.18 3.38
N GLN A 43 53.76 -16.53 4.67
CA GLN A 43 52.53 -16.41 5.46
C GLN A 43 52.10 -14.96 5.63
N VAL A 44 53.04 -14.05 5.91
CA VAL A 44 52.76 -12.61 6.04
C VAL A 44 52.23 -12.04 4.73
N GLU A 45 52.84 -12.38 3.59
CA GLU A 45 52.38 -11.95 2.28
C GLU A 45 50.95 -12.44 2.00
N SER A 46 50.67 -13.72 2.26
CA SER A 46 49.33 -14.28 2.07
C SER A 46 48.29 -13.60 2.97
N LEU A 47 48.63 -13.34 4.24
CA LEU A 47 47.74 -12.64 5.17
C LEU A 47 47.50 -11.18 4.76
N GLN A 48 48.52 -10.50 4.22
CA GLN A 48 48.37 -9.14 3.69
C GLN A 48 47.44 -9.11 2.48
N GLU A 49 47.56 -10.06 1.56
CA GLU A 49 46.68 -10.16 0.40
C GLU A 49 45.22 -10.42 0.83
N GLN A 50 45.00 -11.36 1.75
CA GLN A 50 43.66 -11.62 2.30
C GLN A 50 43.08 -10.38 2.99
N ARG A 51 43.88 -9.68 3.79
CA ARG A 51 43.47 -8.42 4.44
C ARG A 51 43.06 -7.39 3.40
N ASP A 52 43.81 -7.24 2.32
CA ASP A 52 43.54 -6.24 1.30
C ASP A 52 42.26 -6.56 0.50
N ILE A 53 41.99 -7.84 0.25
CA ILE A 53 40.71 -8.30 -0.32
C ILE A 53 39.55 -7.94 0.62
N ILE A 54 39.67 -8.27 1.91
CA ILE A 54 38.62 -7.95 2.90
C ILE A 54 38.41 -6.44 2.99
N LYS A 55 39.49 -5.65 3.00
CA LYS A 55 39.41 -4.19 3.07
C LYS A 55 38.68 -3.60 1.85
N LYS A 56 38.99 -4.06 0.65
CA LYS A 56 38.29 -3.63 -0.58
C LYS A 56 36.81 -3.98 -0.54
N ARG A 57 36.47 -5.21 -0.13
CA ARG A 57 35.07 -5.67 -0.01
C ARG A 57 34.30 -4.87 1.04
N TYR A 58 34.94 -4.55 2.16
CA TYR A 58 34.35 -3.73 3.21
C TYR A 58 34.08 -2.30 2.73
N GLN A 59 35.04 -1.67 2.05
CA GLN A 59 34.84 -0.33 1.46
C GLN A 59 33.68 -0.31 0.46
N GLN A 60 33.58 -1.33 -0.40
CA GLN A 60 32.46 -1.47 -1.33
C GLN A 60 31.13 -1.63 -0.57
N LEU A 61 31.07 -2.49 0.44
CA LEU A 61 29.86 -2.71 1.24
C LEU A 61 29.40 -1.42 1.95
N VAL A 62 30.32 -0.66 2.53
CA VAL A 62 30.02 0.63 3.17
C VAL A 62 29.46 1.63 2.15
N SER A 63 30.06 1.71 0.96
CA SER A 63 29.56 2.60 -0.09
C SER A 63 28.16 2.22 -0.55
N GLU A 64 27.89 0.93 -0.71
CA GLU A 64 26.59 0.40 -1.14
C GLU A 64 25.53 0.59 -0.05
N SER A 65 25.91 0.38 1.22
CA SER A 65 25.04 0.65 2.38
C SER A 65 24.61 2.11 2.42
N GLY A 66 25.53 3.05 2.22
CA GLY A 66 25.21 4.47 2.21
C GLY A 66 24.30 4.88 1.05
N VAL A 67 24.44 4.25 -0.12
CA VAL A 67 23.51 4.47 -1.25
C VAL A 67 22.12 3.92 -0.94
N ARG A 68 22.02 2.71 -0.37
CA ARG A 68 20.74 2.11 0.04
C ARG A 68 20.03 2.94 1.10
N GLU A 69 20.76 3.44 2.09
CA GLU A 69 20.20 4.28 3.15
C GLU A 69 19.59 5.57 2.59
N LYS A 70 20.32 6.28 1.72
CA LYS A 70 19.80 7.47 1.03
C LYS A 70 18.57 7.16 0.18
N ALA A 71 18.59 6.07 -0.58
CA ALA A 71 17.44 5.66 -1.39
C ALA A 71 16.22 5.33 -0.52
N ALA A 72 16.41 4.69 0.63
CA ALA A 72 15.33 4.38 1.57
C ALA A 72 14.74 5.66 2.18
N GLU A 73 15.58 6.63 2.56
CA GLU A 73 15.14 7.93 3.08
C GLU A 73 14.35 8.73 2.04
N GLU A 74 14.84 8.79 0.79
CA GLU A 74 14.14 9.42 -0.32
C GLU A 74 12.80 8.74 -0.60
N MET A 75 12.77 7.40 -0.61
CA MET A 75 11.54 6.63 -0.83
C MET A 75 10.51 6.88 0.27
N SER A 76 10.94 6.96 1.54
CA SER A 76 10.05 7.30 2.66
C SER A 76 9.45 8.70 2.50
N ARG A 77 10.29 9.68 2.14
CA ARG A 77 9.84 11.06 1.91
C ARG A 77 8.87 11.16 0.73
N LEU A 78 9.13 10.46 -0.37
CA LEU A 78 8.24 10.41 -1.52
C LEU A 78 6.91 9.74 -1.17
N ALA A 79 6.95 8.62 -0.45
CA ALA A 79 5.74 7.92 -0.01
C ALA A 79 4.86 8.80 0.89
N LEU A 80 5.45 9.57 1.81
CA LEU A 80 4.71 10.52 2.65
C LEU A 80 4.07 11.64 1.82
N ARG A 81 4.81 12.20 0.86
CA ARG A 81 4.29 13.24 -0.01
C ARG A 81 3.13 12.72 -0.88
N GLU A 82 3.29 11.52 -1.43
CA GLU A 82 2.26 10.87 -2.24
C GLU A 82 1.02 10.55 -1.40
N ALA A 83 1.20 10.02 -0.19
CA ALA A 83 0.10 9.76 0.74
C ALA A 83 -0.69 11.03 1.05
N ASN A 84 -0.02 12.15 1.31
CA ASN A 84 -0.69 13.44 1.52
C ASN A 84 -1.45 13.88 0.26
N SER A 85 -0.86 13.75 -0.92
CA SER A 85 -1.53 14.09 -2.19
C SER A 85 -2.79 13.24 -2.42
N ILE A 86 -2.74 11.94 -2.09
CA ILE A 86 -3.89 11.03 -2.18
C ILE A 86 -4.98 11.47 -1.20
N ILE A 87 -4.61 11.81 0.03
CA ILE A 87 -5.55 12.29 1.06
C ILE A 87 -6.23 13.59 0.58
N ASP A 88 -5.46 14.56 0.10
CA ASP A 88 -5.99 15.84 -0.40
C ASP A 88 -6.95 15.62 -1.58
N THR A 89 -6.58 14.74 -2.52
CA THR A 89 -7.43 14.39 -3.66
C THR A 89 -8.71 13.69 -3.21
N ALA A 90 -8.63 12.77 -2.24
CA ALA A 90 -9.79 12.09 -1.68
C ALA A 90 -10.74 13.08 -0.99
N TYR A 91 -10.21 14.06 -0.25
CA TYR A 91 -11.01 15.13 0.36
C TYR A 91 -11.72 15.99 -0.70
N MET A 92 -11.02 16.41 -1.75
CA MET A 92 -11.62 17.19 -2.83
C MET A 92 -12.73 16.41 -3.55
N ASN A 93 -12.50 15.12 -3.82
CA ASN A 93 -13.50 14.25 -4.43
C ASN A 93 -14.73 14.07 -3.52
N ALA A 94 -14.52 13.90 -2.21
CA ALA A 94 -15.61 13.80 -1.25
C ALA A 94 -16.45 15.09 -1.20
N ASP A 95 -15.81 16.26 -1.17
CA ASP A 95 -16.52 17.55 -1.19
C ASP A 95 -17.33 17.72 -2.49
N MET A 96 -16.76 17.30 -3.62
CA MET A 96 -17.44 17.33 -4.92
C MET A 96 -18.69 16.44 -4.92
N ILE A 97 -18.59 15.21 -4.43
CA ILE A 97 -19.73 14.28 -4.33
C ILE A 97 -20.83 14.86 -3.44
N VAL A 98 -20.47 15.46 -2.30
CA VAL A 98 -21.45 16.08 -1.39
C VAL A 98 -22.17 17.24 -2.07
N ARG A 99 -21.43 18.12 -2.76
CA ARG A 99 -22.03 19.25 -3.50
C ARG A 99 -22.96 18.77 -4.60
N GLU A 100 -22.56 17.76 -5.36
CA GLU A 100 -23.38 17.18 -6.42
C GLU A 100 -24.65 16.57 -5.84
N ALA A 101 -24.55 15.74 -4.81
CA ALA A 101 -25.71 15.15 -4.13
C ALA A 101 -26.67 16.22 -3.57
N MET A 102 -26.15 17.31 -3.01
CA MET A 102 -26.97 18.43 -2.55
C MET A 102 -27.68 19.15 -3.72
N SER A 103 -26.99 19.34 -4.84
CA SER A 103 -27.57 19.93 -6.06
C SER A 103 -28.70 19.05 -6.61
N THR A 104 -28.45 17.75 -6.75
CA THR A 104 -29.46 16.78 -7.20
C THR A 104 -30.64 16.74 -6.25
N SER A 105 -30.41 16.76 -4.93
CA SER A 105 -31.49 16.78 -3.95
C SER A 105 -32.38 18.03 -4.10
N ARG A 106 -31.79 19.20 -4.36
CA ARG A 106 -32.56 20.42 -4.64
C ARG A 106 -33.37 20.31 -5.93
N GLN A 107 -32.81 19.73 -6.98
CA GLN A 107 -33.54 19.51 -8.24
C GLN A 107 -34.75 18.59 -8.02
N VAL A 108 -34.57 17.49 -7.28
CA VAL A 108 -35.67 16.58 -6.94
C VAL A 108 -36.75 17.28 -6.13
N LEU A 109 -36.38 18.12 -5.15
CA LEU A 109 -37.36 18.88 -4.36
C LEU A 109 -38.17 19.86 -5.21
N VAL A 110 -37.53 20.54 -6.16
CA VAL A 110 -38.22 21.42 -7.11
C VAL A 110 -39.20 20.63 -7.97
N GLU A 111 -38.79 19.44 -8.44
CA GLU A 111 -39.66 18.58 -9.25
C GLU A 111 -40.85 18.04 -8.46
N ILE A 112 -40.64 17.65 -7.19
CA ILE A 112 -41.74 17.26 -6.28
C ILE A 112 -42.73 18.42 -6.09
N ALA A 113 -42.24 19.65 -5.89
CA ALA A 113 -43.10 20.81 -5.74
C ALA A 113 -43.91 21.08 -7.01
N ARG A 114 -43.30 20.93 -8.19
CA ARG A 114 -43.98 21.05 -9.50
C ARG A 114 -45.10 20.01 -9.64
N ILE A 115 -44.79 18.74 -9.42
CA ILE A 115 -45.76 17.64 -9.50
C ILE A 115 -46.90 17.85 -8.49
N SER A 116 -46.60 18.33 -7.28
CA SER A 116 -47.63 18.63 -6.28
C SER A 116 -48.55 19.76 -6.71
N ASN A 117 -48.04 20.78 -7.40
CA ASN A 117 -48.87 21.86 -7.93
C ASN A 117 -49.78 21.36 -9.05
N GLU A 118 -49.22 20.63 -10.02
CA GLU A 118 -49.98 20.00 -11.11
C GLU A 118 -51.06 19.05 -10.59
N SER A 119 -50.76 18.28 -9.53
CA SER A 119 -51.73 17.40 -8.88
C SER A 119 -52.88 18.17 -8.21
N ASN A 120 -52.59 19.34 -7.62
CA ASN A 120 -53.63 20.20 -7.04
C ASN A 120 -54.51 20.80 -8.13
N GLU A 121 -53.93 21.29 -9.23
CA GLU A 121 -54.66 21.81 -10.39
C GLU A 121 -55.58 20.74 -10.98
N LEU A 122 -55.07 19.52 -11.19
CA LEU A 122 -55.87 18.37 -11.63
C LEU A 122 -57.01 18.03 -10.68
N ARG A 123 -56.75 18.05 -9.36
CA ARG A 123 -57.79 17.82 -8.35
C ARG A 123 -58.90 18.87 -8.44
N ASP A 124 -58.52 20.13 -8.64
CA ASP A 124 -59.48 21.22 -8.72
C ASP A 124 -60.29 21.17 -10.03
N GLU A 125 -59.67 20.82 -11.17
CA GLU A 125 -60.36 20.54 -12.43
C GLU A 125 -61.37 19.38 -12.30
N LEU A 126 -60.98 18.29 -11.62
CA LEU A 126 -61.87 17.16 -11.37
C LEU A 126 -63.06 17.55 -10.49
N LYS A 127 -62.85 18.39 -9.47
CA LYS A 127 -63.95 18.89 -8.63
C LYS A 127 -64.94 19.72 -9.43
N GLU A 128 -64.44 20.60 -10.30
CA GLU A 128 -65.28 21.41 -11.18
C GLU A 128 -66.16 20.53 -12.08
N LYS A 129 -65.56 19.54 -12.75
CA LYS A 129 -66.31 18.60 -13.60
C LYS A 129 -67.33 17.75 -12.82
N LEU A 130 -67.02 17.37 -11.59
CA LEU A 130 -67.98 16.65 -10.73
C LEU A 130 -69.16 17.54 -10.36
N LEU A 131 -68.92 18.82 -10.08
CA LEU A 131 -69.99 19.78 -9.78
C LEU A 131 -70.85 20.04 -11.01
N GLU A 132 -70.25 20.18 -12.20
CA GLU A 132 -70.99 20.24 -13.46
C GLU A 132 -71.88 19.02 -13.69
N LEU A 133 -71.35 17.82 -13.39
CA LEU A 133 -72.11 16.57 -13.51
C LEU A 133 -73.25 16.50 -12.49
N GLU A 134 -73.02 16.96 -11.24
CA GLU A 134 -74.04 17.04 -10.19
C GLU A 134 -75.19 17.95 -10.62
N ILE A 135 -74.88 19.15 -11.13
CA ILE A 135 -75.89 20.06 -11.70
C ILE A 135 -76.66 19.38 -12.85
N ALA A 136 -75.96 18.72 -13.76
CA ALA A 136 -76.60 18.03 -14.89
C ALA A 136 -77.54 16.90 -14.45
N ILE A 137 -77.24 16.22 -13.33
CA ILE A 137 -78.10 15.19 -12.72
C ILE A 137 -79.31 15.83 -12.03
N ASP A 138 -79.14 16.95 -11.32
CA ASP A 138 -80.27 17.63 -10.67
C ASP A 138 -81.25 18.23 -11.69
N ASP A 139 -80.75 18.67 -12.86
CA ASP A 139 -81.56 19.17 -13.97
C ASP A 139 -82.33 18.05 -14.71
N LEU A 140 -82.02 16.77 -14.46
CA LEU A 140 -82.79 15.64 -14.98
C LEU A 140 -84.13 15.53 -14.23
N THR A 141 -85.14 16.24 -14.72
CA THR A 141 -86.53 15.99 -14.30
C THR A 141 -86.95 14.61 -14.80
N LEU A 142 -87.04 13.64 -13.88
CA LEU A 142 -87.62 12.35 -14.17
C LEU A 142 -89.13 12.53 -14.42
N PRO A 143 -89.70 11.96 -15.49
CA PRO A 143 -91.14 11.97 -15.66
C PRO A 143 -91.78 11.23 -14.47
N ASP A 144 -92.83 11.83 -13.89
CA ASP A 144 -93.60 11.20 -12.82
C ASP A 144 -93.98 9.78 -13.23
N ALA A 145 -93.66 8.81 -12.37
CA ALA A 145 -94.00 7.42 -12.61
C ALA A 145 -95.51 7.32 -12.90
N PRO A 146 -95.93 6.58 -13.94
CA PRO A 146 -97.35 6.46 -14.25
C PRO A 146 -98.08 5.89 -13.03
N ASN A 147 -99.17 6.55 -12.65
CA ASN A 147 -100.00 6.17 -11.51
C ASN A 147 -100.26 4.65 -11.51
N SER A 148 -99.92 3.98 -10.41
CA SER A 148 -100.06 2.53 -10.21
C SER A 148 -101.51 2.01 -10.37
N LYS A 149 -102.50 2.89 -10.51
CA LYS A 149 -103.88 2.56 -10.86
C LYS A 149 -104.06 2.06 -12.31
N LEU A 150 -103.13 2.34 -13.22
CA LEU A 150 -103.18 1.85 -14.62
C LEU A 150 -102.53 0.47 -14.82
N ILE A 151 -101.79 -0.05 -13.84
CA ILE A 151 -101.08 -1.34 -13.95
C ILE A 151 -101.89 -2.48 -13.29
N GLY A 152 -103.00 -2.17 -12.60
CA GLY A 152 -103.77 -3.13 -11.81
C GLY A 152 -105.08 -3.66 -12.40
N GLU A 153 -105.56 -3.19 -13.56
CA GLU A 153 -106.91 -3.58 -14.03
C GLU A 153 -106.95 -4.57 -15.21
N ASP A 154 -105.82 -4.89 -15.86
CA ASP A 154 -105.81 -5.77 -17.04
C ASP A 154 -105.23 -7.18 -16.81
N GLN A 155 -104.92 -7.58 -15.56
CA GLN A 155 -104.50 -8.96 -15.26
C GLN A 155 -105.57 -9.87 -14.64
N ASP A 156 -106.79 -9.38 -14.37
CA ASP A 156 -107.85 -10.17 -13.71
C ASP A 156 -109.06 -10.52 -14.60
N LYS A 157 -108.97 -10.37 -15.93
CA LYS A 157 -110.04 -10.80 -16.86
C LYS A 157 -109.53 -11.62 -18.04
N LEU A 158 -108.77 -12.68 -17.79
CA LEU A 158 -108.72 -13.85 -18.67
C LEU A 158 -108.74 -15.13 -17.82
N GLY A 159 -109.90 -15.38 -17.22
CA GLY A 159 -110.15 -16.52 -16.36
C GLY A 159 -111.63 -16.85 -16.26
N ARG A 160 -112.28 -17.11 -17.40
CA ARG A 160 -113.42 -18.02 -17.56
C ARG A 160 -113.47 -18.54 -18.99
#